data_AF-A0A0C4EJM9-F1
#
_entry.id   AF-A0A0C4EJM9-F1
#
_cell.length_a   1.000
_cell.length_b   1.000
_cell.length_c   1.000
_cell.angle_alpha   90.00
_cell.angle_beta   90.00
_cell.angle_gamma   90.00
#
_symmetry.space_group_name_H-M   'P 1'
#
loop_
_entity.id
_entity.type
_entity.pdbx_description
1 polymer ?
#
loop_
_entity_poly.entity_id
_entity_poly.type
_entity_poly.pdbx_seq_one_letter_code
_entity_poly.pdbx_strand_id
1 'polypeptide(L)'
;MADVGLSWRSNPNRNPGGPSSVNPTTDHSLNPHNRINNQSYSQQARAQRNTGKAPEVKGRNVMPDGSELTLEQAKAYMSFYCRKFQFGSPDIQHENTKKGRQTWVTTIFVGGRKIGLGHASSKKDSLNEAYLDTVVYLGESDPALWAEFGSSIENQEAVAGGLVPAVLFKLSNDTEQDLRQIVYSSMDCELYRRAKTILERARGSGPAPHQANSGATDSANSKNPIKALNPALFEQYFFNRVTGNPAPVISIPGRSFPVEKHYLEEIHRELRQLSLPAARGGWVWGDPKVQKYIQRELQEPLALDPVTGKALRDNDDLEMPFPLIALVIAWVLSKSSDGHVLVFLPGWEEIKGVQTILTDPRQFPLLGFNFNESSKFEVHVLHSAIPVADQQQVFKPPAKGVRRVILSTNIAETSVTIPDVVFVVGK
;
A
#
# COMPACT_ATOMS: atom_id res chain seq x y z
N MET A 1 37.25 43.95 -16.18
CA MET A 1 38.02 43.78 -14.92
C MET A 1 38.18 42.29 -14.69
N ALA A 2 39.36 41.92 -14.22
CA ALA A 2 40.05 40.68 -14.53
C ALA A 2 39.44 39.40 -13.95
N ASP A 3 39.75 38.35 -14.71
CA ASP A 3 39.74 36.92 -14.43
C ASP A 3 40.67 36.54 -13.24
N VAL A 4 40.76 35.24 -13.00
CA VAL A 4 41.76 34.47 -12.23
C VAL A 4 41.27 33.94 -10.88
N GLY A 5 40.78 32.69 -10.90
CA GLY A 5 40.87 31.80 -9.76
C GLY A 5 42.28 31.26 -9.57
N LEU A 6 42.59 30.72 -8.37
CA LEU A 6 43.65 29.73 -8.18
C LEU A 6 43.50 29.01 -6.83
N SER A 7 43.39 27.70 -6.97
CA SER A 7 43.56 26.60 -6.02
C SER A 7 44.94 26.52 -5.33
N TRP A 8 45.02 25.91 -4.14
CA TRP A 8 45.75 24.64 -3.83
C TRP A 8 46.31 24.53 -2.39
N ARG A 9 46.16 23.31 -1.83
CA ARG A 9 47.02 22.59 -0.83
C ARG A 9 47.02 23.10 0.61
N SER A 10 47.30 22.32 1.67
CA SER A 10 47.29 20.89 2.07
C SER A 10 47.88 20.90 3.50
N ASN A 11 47.25 20.19 4.46
CA ASN A 11 47.70 19.52 5.72
C ASN A 11 49.16 19.69 6.27
N PRO A 12 49.54 19.31 7.53
CA PRO A 12 48.80 18.85 8.72
C PRO A 12 49.35 19.35 10.11
N ASN A 13 48.63 18.98 11.19
CA ASN A 13 49.08 18.65 12.56
C ASN A 13 49.78 19.70 13.48
N ARG A 14 49.13 20.04 14.61
CA ARG A 14 49.76 20.14 15.95
C ARG A 14 48.71 20.33 17.05
N ASN A 15 48.66 19.39 17.98
CA ASN A 15 48.12 19.53 19.34
C ASN A 15 49.32 19.40 20.30
N PRO A 16 49.39 20.13 21.43
CA PRO A 16 49.00 19.47 22.69
C PRO A 16 48.48 20.39 23.83
N GLY A 17 47.67 19.80 24.72
CA GLY A 17 47.65 20.11 26.17
C GLY A 17 46.58 21.09 26.70
N GLY A 18 45.59 20.56 27.44
CA GLY A 18 44.62 21.32 28.27
C GLY A 18 45.23 21.89 29.57
N PRO A 19 44.44 22.44 30.54
CA PRO A 19 43.31 21.73 31.17
C PRO A 19 42.07 22.58 31.62
N SER A 20 41.07 21.88 32.19
CA SER A 20 40.03 22.32 33.16
C SER A 20 38.81 23.08 32.60
N SER A 21 37.66 22.43 32.35
CA SER A 21 36.57 22.04 33.28
C SER A 21 35.65 23.18 33.75
N VAL A 22 34.51 23.38 33.07
CA VAL A 22 33.24 23.79 33.69
C VAL A 22 32.08 23.20 32.86
N ASN A 23 31.35 22.25 33.44
CA ASN A 23 30.05 21.77 32.97
C ASN A 23 28.95 22.74 33.39
N PRO A 24 27.89 22.96 32.60
CA PRO A 24 26.57 23.25 33.12
C PRO A 24 25.76 21.95 33.18
N THR A 25 25.43 21.58 34.41
CA THR A 25 24.42 20.62 34.82
C THR A 25 23.05 20.91 34.20
N THR A 26 22.50 19.95 33.45
CA THR A 26 21.04 19.78 33.31
C THR A 26 20.62 18.56 34.12
N ASP A 27 19.80 18.86 35.12
CA ASP A 27 19.24 17.98 36.12
C ASP A 27 18.32 16.93 35.47
N HIS A 28 18.73 15.65 35.56
CA HIS A 28 17.91 14.48 35.20
C HIS A 28 17.33 13.83 36.47
N SER A 29 16.89 14.63 37.44
CA SER A 29 16.00 14.17 38.50
C SER A 29 14.56 14.54 38.13
N LEU A 30 13.62 13.61 38.37
CA LEU A 30 12.19 13.64 38.02
C LEU A 30 11.81 12.91 36.71
N ASN A 31 12.16 11.63 36.61
CA ASN A 31 11.31 10.68 35.87
C ASN A 31 11.11 9.40 36.71
N PRO A 32 9.91 9.15 37.27
CA PRO A 32 9.68 8.06 38.22
C PRO A 32 9.70 6.63 37.62
N HIS A 33 9.91 6.47 36.31
CA HIS A 33 9.90 5.15 35.64
C HIS A 33 11.25 4.44 35.53
N ASN A 34 12.32 4.95 36.14
CA ASN A 34 13.61 4.24 36.19
C ASN A 34 13.66 3.09 37.24
N ARG A 35 12.50 2.66 37.75
CA ARG A 35 12.35 1.64 38.81
C ARG A 35 11.95 0.25 38.31
N ILE A 36 12.04 -0.02 37.01
CA ILE A 36 11.90 -1.39 36.49
C ILE A 36 13.22 -2.12 36.75
N ASN A 37 13.33 -2.67 37.96
CA ASN A 37 14.49 -3.38 38.45
C ASN A 37 14.71 -4.68 37.66
N ASN A 38 15.90 -4.83 37.10
CA ASN A 38 16.27 -5.80 36.07
C ASN A 38 16.63 -7.20 36.63
N GLN A 39 16.01 -7.64 37.74
CA GLN A 39 16.47 -8.82 38.48
C GLN A 39 15.47 -9.97 38.72
N SER A 40 14.20 -9.90 38.28
CA SER A 40 13.24 -10.97 38.63
C SER A 40 12.73 -11.85 37.48
N TYR A 41 12.94 -11.49 36.20
CA TYR A 41 12.35 -12.28 35.10
C TYR A 41 13.02 -13.66 34.91
N SER A 42 14.33 -13.78 35.17
CA SER A 42 15.04 -15.05 35.05
C SER A 42 14.85 -16.00 36.25
N GLN A 43 14.37 -15.49 37.39
CA GLN A 43 14.21 -16.27 38.62
C GLN A 43 12.76 -16.74 38.83
N GLN A 44 11.76 -15.90 38.54
CA GLN A 44 10.35 -16.28 38.67
C GLN A 44 9.91 -17.29 37.60
N ALA A 45 10.42 -17.19 36.37
CA ALA A 45 10.17 -18.16 35.30
C ALA A 45 10.83 -19.55 35.55
N ARG A 46 11.81 -19.62 36.46
CA ARG A 46 12.50 -20.86 36.84
C ARG A 46 11.78 -21.61 37.97
N ALA A 47 11.09 -20.88 38.85
CA ALA A 47 10.44 -21.46 40.04
C ALA A 47 9.14 -22.22 39.74
N GLN A 48 8.49 -21.98 38.58
CA GLN A 48 7.24 -22.68 38.21
C GLN A 48 7.43 -23.85 37.23
N ARG A 49 8.66 -24.22 36.87
CA ARG A 49 8.94 -25.26 35.84
C ARG A 49 9.35 -26.63 36.37
N ASN A 50 9.08 -26.94 37.65
CA ASN A 50 9.49 -28.23 38.24
C ASN A 50 8.36 -29.19 38.61
N THR A 51 7.14 -29.00 38.09
CA THR A 51 6.08 -30.01 38.20
C THR A 51 5.54 -30.33 36.81
N GLY A 52 5.95 -31.49 36.28
CA GLY A 52 5.45 -32.04 35.03
C GLY A 52 3.97 -32.37 35.13
N LYS A 53 3.12 -31.39 34.82
CA LYS A 53 1.72 -31.53 34.41
C LYS A 53 1.28 -30.18 33.84
N ALA A 54 0.82 -30.17 32.60
CA ALA A 54 0.19 -29.00 32.02
C ALA A 54 -1.12 -28.72 32.78
N PRO A 55 -1.31 -27.53 33.39
CA PRO A 55 -2.62 -27.13 33.84
C PRO A 55 -3.38 -26.50 32.68
N GLU A 56 -4.64 -26.89 32.63
CA GLU A 56 -5.70 -26.48 31.72
C GLU A 56 -5.97 -24.97 31.81
N VAL A 57 -6.35 -24.38 30.67
CA VAL A 57 -6.53 -22.96 30.41
C VAL A 57 -7.73 -22.39 31.18
N LYS A 58 -7.49 -21.53 32.17
CA LYS A 58 -8.44 -20.54 32.69
C LYS A 58 -7.67 -19.37 33.33
N GLY A 59 -7.75 -18.17 32.73
CA GLY A 59 -7.38 -16.90 33.38
C GLY A 59 -6.11 -16.17 32.92
N ARG A 60 -5.54 -16.43 31.73
CA ARG A 60 -4.30 -15.73 31.26
C ARG A 60 -4.51 -14.35 30.62
N ASN A 61 -5.74 -13.98 30.28
CA ASN A 61 -6.06 -12.74 29.57
C ASN A 61 -6.98 -11.84 30.40
N VAL A 62 -6.74 -11.75 31.71
CA VAL A 62 -7.56 -10.94 32.61
C VAL A 62 -6.70 -9.81 33.14
N MET A 63 -7.16 -8.58 32.97
CA MET A 63 -6.49 -7.38 33.47
C MET A 63 -6.67 -7.24 34.99
N PRO A 64 -5.88 -6.39 35.68
CA PRO A 64 -5.99 -6.20 37.13
C PRO A 64 -7.36 -5.72 37.62
N ASP A 65 -8.15 -5.11 36.73
CA ASP A 65 -9.53 -4.66 36.97
C ASP A 65 -10.58 -5.77 36.77
N GLY A 66 -10.16 -6.99 36.42
CA GLY A 66 -11.02 -8.14 36.17
C GLY A 66 -11.61 -8.21 34.76
N SER A 67 -11.27 -7.27 33.87
CA SER A 67 -11.74 -7.28 32.48
C SER A 67 -10.97 -8.29 31.62
N GLU A 68 -11.64 -8.89 30.63
CA GLU A 68 -10.98 -9.74 29.65
C GLU A 68 -10.25 -8.89 28.60
N LEU A 69 -8.94 -9.12 28.46
CA LEU A 69 -8.10 -8.48 27.46
C LEU A 69 -8.25 -9.19 26.11
N THR A 70 -8.75 -8.45 25.12
CA THR A 70 -8.76 -8.93 23.73
C THR A 70 -7.43 -8.67 23.03
N LEU A 71 -7.15 -9.43 21.97
CA LEU A 71 -5.93 -9.24 21.16
C LEU A 71 -5.88 -7.85 20.49
N GLU A 72 -7.03 -7.31 20.08
CA GLU A 72 -7.12 -5.99 19.47
C GLU A 72 -6.80 -4.89 20.49
N GLN A 73 -7.33 -5.00 21.71
CA GLN A 73 -6.97 -4.12 22.81
C GLN A 73 -5.49 -4.23 23.17
N ALA A 74 -4.90 -5.43 23.17
CA ALA A 74 -3.48 -5.59 23.44
C ALA A 74 -2.59 -4.89 22.40
N LYS A 75 -2.94 -4.97 21.11
CA LYS A 75 -2.22 -4.26 20.04
C LYS A 75 -2.41 -2.74 20.12
N ALA A 76 -3.63 -2.29 20.42
CA ALA A 76 -3.95 -0.88 20.62
C ALA A 76 -3.20 -0.30 21.82
N TYR A 77 -3.15 -1.02 22.94
CA TYR A 77 -2.39 -0.63 24.13
C TYR A 77 -0.90 -0.50 23.85
N MET A 78 -0.30 -1.45 23.12
CA MET A 78 1.12 -1.35 22.73
C MET A 78 1.41 -0.12 21.87
N SER A 79 0.49 0.24 20.97
CA SER A 79 0.61 1.43 20.13
C SER A 79 0.49 2.72 20.96
N PHE A 80 -0.45 2.75 21.91
CA PHE A 80 -0.62 3.83 22.88
C PHE A 80 0.61 3.98 23.77
N TYR A 81 1.13 2.89 24.31
CA TYR A 81 2.32 2.83 25.16
C TYR A 81 3.55 3.39 24.44
N CYS A 82 3.85 2.90 23.22
CA CYS A 82 4.99 3.39 22.46
C CYS A 82 4.87 4.89 22.16
N ARG A 83 3.68 5.36 21.76
CA ARG A 83 3.47 6.78 21.46
C ARG A 83 3.63 7.67 22.69
N LYS A 84 3.02 7.30 23.80
CA LYS A 84 3.03 8.09 25.03
C LYS A 84 4.45 8.30 25.56
N PHE A 85 5.29 7.27 25.47
CA PHE A 85 6.67 7.33 25.93
C PHE A 85 7.69 7.62 24.81
N GLN A 86 7.22 8.00 23.62
CA GLN A 86 8.04 8.34 22.45
C GLN A 86 9.01 7.21 22.03
N PHE A 87 8.62 5.95 22.25
CA PHE A 87 9.31 4.82 21.66
C PHE A 87 8.88 4.63 20.20
N GLY A 88 9.79 4.09 19.38
CA GLY A 88 9.44 3.58 18.06
C GLY A 88 8.46 2.41 18.13
N SER A 89 8.03 1.92 16.97
CA SER A 89 7.24 0.69 16.88
C SER A 89 7.97 -0.47 17.58
N PRO A 90 7.25 -1.38 18.26
CA PRO A 90 7.88 -2.52 18.94
C PRO A 90 8.63 -3.41 17.95
N ASP A 91 9.86 -3.79 18.31
CA ASP A 91 10.68 -4.74 17.55
C ASP A 91 10.31 -6.16 17.93
N ILE A 92 10.02 -7.01 16.93
CA ILE A 92 9.50 -8.36 17.14
C ILE A 92 10.50 -9.36 16.58
N GLN A 93 10.98 -10.25 17.43
CA GLN A 93 11.90 -11.32 17.05
C GLN A 93 11.25 -12.68 17.21
N HIS A 94 11.46 -13.56 16.23
CA HIS A 94 10.93 -14.93 16.24
C HIS A 94 12.06 -15.94 16.20
N GLU A 95 12.02 -16.92 17.09
CA GLU A 95 12.94 -18.04 17.13
C GLU A 95 12.18 -19.36 17.06
N ASN A 96 12.68 -20.32 16.28
CA ASN A 96 12.13 -21.66 16.22
C ASN A 96 13.05 -22.63 16.97
N THR A 97 12.54 -23.24 18.03
CA THR A 97 13.28 -24.22 18.82
C THR A 97 13.02 -25.64 18.31
N LYS A 98 14.07 -26.29 17.76
CA LYS A 98 13.99 -27.67 17.22
C LYS A 98 14.23 -28.79 18.24
N LYS A 99 14.30 -28.50 19.54
CA LYS A 99 14.45 -29.54 20.58
C LYS A 99 13.09 -30.20 20.89
N GLY A 100 12.61 -31.04 19.97
CA GLY A 100 11.36 -31.80 20.10
C GLY A 100 10.27 -31.31 19.15
N ARG A 101 9.05 -31.09 19.67
CA ARG A 101 7.91 -30.56 18.88
C ARG A 101 8.25 -29.12 18.43
N GLN A 102 7.93 -28.77 17.17
CA GLN A 102 8.17 -27.44 16.62
C GLN A 102 7.49 -26.40 17.52
N THR A 103 8.29 -25.55 18.15
CA THR A 103 7.81 -24.51 19.06
C THR A 103 8.39 -23.17 18.63
N TRP A 104 7.51 -22.20 18.37
CA TRP A 104 7.85 -20.83 18.06
C TRP A 104 7.91 -20.02 19.34
N VAL A 105 8.96 -19.20 19.45
CA VAL A 105 9.17 -18.25 20.53
C VAL A 105 9.20 -16.87 19.92
N THR A 106 8.29 -15.99 20.34
CA THR A 106 8.25 -14.59 19.93
C THR A 106 8.66 -13.71 21.09
N THR A 107 9.64 -12.82 20.88
CA THR A 107 10.08 -11.83 21.86
C THR A 107 9.75 -10.43 21.36
N ILE A 108 9.11 -9.62 22.23
CA ILE A 108 8.80 -8.21 21.95
C ILE A 108 9.82 -7.32 22.66
N PHE A 109 10.39 -6.38 21.93
CA PHE A 109 11.29 -5.35 22.43
C PHE A 109 10.72 -3.95 22.22
N VAL A 110 10.87 -3.08 23.21
CA VAL A 110 10.54 -1.65 23.11
C VAL A 110 11.72 -0.84 23.65
N GLY A 111 12.22 0.11 22.85
CA GLY A 111 13.40 0.90 23.21
C GLY A 111 14.65 0.04 23.50
N GLY A 112 14.79 -1.09 22.80
CA GLY A 112 15.90 -2.04 23.00
C GLY A 112 15.79 -2.93 24.25
N ARG A 113 14.69 -2.85 25.01
CA ARG A 113 14.45 -3.69 26.19
C ARG A 113 13.44 -4.79 25.87
N LYS A 114 13.73 -6.01 26.30
CA LYS A 114 12.81 -7.15 26.20
C LYS A 114 11.67 -6.95 27.20
N ILE A 115 10.44 -6.91 26.70
CA ILE A 115 9.24 -6.65 27.52
C ILE A 115 8.18 -7.76 27.43
N GLY A 116 8.28 -8.67 26.46
CA GLY A 116 7.29 -9.75 26.31
C GLY A 116 7.82 -11.00 25.64
N LEU A 117 7.17 -12.12 25.93
CA LEU A 117 7.56 -13.44 25.44
C LEU A 117 6.34 -14.34 25.21
N GLY A 118 6.18 -14.86 24.00
CA GLY A 118 5.11 -15.81 23.68
C GLY A 118 5.66 -17.13 23.15
N HIS A 119 5.03 -18.23 23.54
CA HIS A 119 5.39 -19.60 23.14
C HIS A 119 4.18 -20.30 22.52
N ALA A 120 4.28 -20.76 21.27
CA ALA A 120 3.21 -21.53 20.65
C ALA A 120 3.71 -22.50 19.57
N SER A 121 2.82 -23.35 19.06
CA SER A 121 3.10 -24.26 17.95
C SER A 121 3.19 -23.56 16.59
N SER A 122 2.65 -22.34 16.46
CA SER A 122 2.70 -21.52 15.25
C SER A 122 3.32 -20.14 15.51
N LYS A 123 3.93 -19.55 14.47
CA LYS A 123 4.52 -18.21 14.54
C LYS A 123 3.46 -17.16 14.91
N LYS A 124 2.26 -17.25 14.31
CA LYS A 124 1.13 -16.34 14.56
C LYS A 124 0.63 -16.43 16.00
N ASP A 125 0.44 -17.64 16.52
CA ASP A 125 -0.07 -17.82 17.87
C ASP A 125 0.96 -17.40 18.92
N SER A 126 2.26 -17.66 18.66
CA SER A 126 3.33 -17.22 19.56
C SER A 126 3.43 -15.69 19.62
N LEU A 127 3.09 -14.99 18.55
CA LEU A 127 3.03 -13.54 18.51
C LEU A 127 1.82 -13.01 19.29
N ASN A 128 0.65 -13.61 19.09
CA ASN A 128 -0.57 -13.21 19.80
C ASN A 128 -0.41 -13.37 21.31
N GLU A 129 0.15 -14.51 21.75
CA GLU A 129 0.50 -14.76 23.15
C GLU A 129 1.49 -13.73 23.68
N ALA A 130 2.52 -13.37 22.89
CA ALA A 130 3.50 -12.37 23.32
C ALA A 130 2.85 -11.00 23.56
N TYR A 131 1.91 -10.58 22.71
CA TYR A 131 1.20 -9.31 22.90
C TYR A 131 0.31 -9.31 24.14
N LEU A 132 -0.47 -10.37 24.34
CA LEU A 132 -1.35 -10.50 25.51
C LEU A 132 -0.55 -10.49 26.82
N ASP A 133 0.50 -11.31 26.89
CA ASP A 133 1.41 -11.40 28.05
C ASP A 133 2.06 -10.04 28.36
N THR A 134 2.55 -9.34 27.32
CA THR A 134 3.18 -8.02 27.48
C THR A 134 2.22 -7.01 28.10
N VAL A 135 0.98 -6.96 27.64
CA VAL A 135 0.01 -5.95 28.07
C VAL A 135 -0.53 -6.24 29.46
N VAL A 136 -0.75 -7.52 29.80
CA VAL A 136 -1.07 -7.91 31.17
C VAL A 136 0.03 -7.47 32.12
N TYR A 137 1.30 -7.75 31.79
CA TYR A 137 2.45 -7.34 32.60
C TYR A 137 2.57 -5.81 32.74
N LEU A 138 2.42 -5.06 31.65
CA LEU A 138 2.50 -3.61 31.66
C LEU A 138 1.33 -2.98 32.44
N GLY A 139 0.13 -3.54 32.32
CA GLY A 139 -1.06 -3.09 33.05
C GLY A 139 -0.99 -3.39 34.55
N GLU A 140 -0.41 -4.52 34.94
CA GLU A 140 -0.10 -4.82 36.36
C GLU A 140 0.95 -3.87 36.93
N SER A 141 1.95 -3.51 36.13
CA SER A 141 3.06 -2.65 36.53
C SER A 141 2.65 -1.17 36.66
N ASP A 142 1.69 -0.72 35.84
CA ASP A 142 1.15 0.65 35.89
C ASP A 142 -0.38 0.66 35.65
N PRO A 143 -1.18 0.45 36.72
CA PRO A 143 -2.64 0.46 36.62
C PRO A 143 -3.21 1.82 36.23
N ALA A 144 -2.51 2.92 36.51
CA ALA A 144 -2.95 4.26 36.15
C ALA A 144 -2.85 4.47 34.63
N LEU A 145 -1.79 3.96 34.02
CA LEU A 145 -1.61 3.97 32.58
C LEU A 145 -2.67 3.11 31.86
N TRP A 146 -3.04 1.97 32.43
CA TRP A 146 -4.16 1.16 31.94
C TRP A 146 -5.49 1.90 32.01
N ALA A 147 -5.78 2.58 33.13
CA ALA A 147 -7.00 3.38 33.26
C ALA A 147 -7.06 4.54 32.24
N GLU A 148 -5.92 5.17 31.94
CA GLU A 148 -5.83 6.21 30.92
C GLU A 148 -6.06 5.65 29.51
N PHE A 149 -5.51 4.47 29.20
CA PHE A 149 -5.84 3.75 27.98
C PHE A 149 -7.33 3.42 27.89
N GLY A 150 -7.97 3.06 29.01
CA GLY A 150 -9.41 2.81 29.06
C GLY A 150 -10.25 3.94 28.47
N SER A 151 -9.80 5.19 28.64
CA SER A 151 -10.46 6.40 28.13
C SER A 151 -9.94 6.89 26.77
N SER A 152 -8.95 6.20 26.20
CA SER A 152 -8.30 6.60 24.95
C SER A 152 -9.11 6.22 23.72
N ILE A 153 -8.92 6.96 22.63
CA ILE A 153 -9.58 6.69 21.34
C ILE A 153 -9.18 5.30 20.82
N GLU A 154 -7.93 4.89 21.04
CA GLU A 154 -7.42 3.59 20.63
C GLU A 154 -8.14 2.43 21.31
N ASN A 155 -8.47 2.55 22.60
CA ASN A 155 -9.26 1.53 23.29
C ASN A 155 -10.72 1.55 22.83
N GLN A 156 -11.30 2.73 22.60
CA GLN A 156 -12.67 2.84 22.06
C GLN A 156 -12.78 2.19 20.68
N GLU A 157 -11.78 2.41 19.81
CA GLU A 157 -11.69 1.78 18.49
C GLU A 157 -11.50 0.26 18.59
N ALA A 158 -10.64 -0.20 19.50
CA ALA A 158 -10.39 -1.62 19.72
C ALA A 158 -11.60 -2.35 20.30
N VAL A 159 -12.33 -1.74 21.23
CA VAL A 159 -13.57 -2.31 21.82
C VAL A 159 -14.72 -2.30 20.82
N ALA A 160 -14.80 -1.26 19.98
CA ALA A 160 -15.82 -1.15 18.95
C ALA A 160 -15.53 -2.03 17.71
N GLY A 161 -14.44 -2.82 17.71
CA GLY A 161 -14.04 -3.65 16.57
C GLY A 161 -13.78 -2.83 15.30
N GLY A 162 -13.34 -1.57 15.45
CA GLY A 162 -13.14 -0.63 14.34
C GLY A 162 -14.40 0.13 13.89
N LEU A 163 -15.51 0.09 14.63
CA LEU A 163 -16.67 0.97 14.43
C LEU A 163 -16.36 2.37 14.99
N VAL A 164 -15.85 3.25 14.12
CA VAL A 164 -15.59 4.67 14.41
C VAL A 164 -16.91 5.39 14.74
N PRO A 165 -17.00 6.27 15.75
CA PRO A 165 -18.20 7.06 15.99
C PRO A 165 -18.51 7.93 14.75
N ALA A 166 -19.77 7.93 14.33
CA ALA A 166 -20.19 8.66 13.14
C ALA A 166 -19.91 10.17 13.28
N VAL A 167 -18.92 10.66 12.55
CA VAL A 167 -18.71 12.09 12.35
C VAL A 167 -19.75 12.58 11.36
N LEU A 168 -20.70 13.38 11.84
CA LEU A 168 -21.77 13.92 11.01
C LEU A 168 -21.24 15.12 10.22
N PHE A 169 -20.76 14.87 9.01
CA PHE A 169 -20.34 15.93 8.10
C PHE A 169 -21.57 16.57 7.45
N LYS A 170 -21.74 17.88 7.64
CA LYS A 170 -22.66 18.69 6.84
C LYS A 170 -21.99 18.96 5.49
N LEU A 171 -22.50 18.32 4.45
CA LEU A 171 -22.08 18.56 3.07
C LEU A 171 -22.70 19.87 2.57
N SER A 172 -21.98 20.59 1.70
CA SER A 172 -22.59 21.67 0.93
C SER A 172 -23.56 21.07 -0.08
N ASN A 173 -24.60 21.83 -0.49
CA ASN A 173 -25.60 21.35 -1.44
C ASN A 173 -24.96 20.89 -2.77
N ASP A 174 -23.90 21.57 -3.21
CA ASP A 174 -23.18 21.23 -4.43
C ASP A 174 -22.44 19.88 -4.29
N THR A 175 -21.77 19.67 -3.14
CA THR A 175 -21.10 18.39 -2.85
C THR A 175 -22.09 17.24 -2.69
N GLU A 176 -23.26 17.51 -2.10
CA GLU A 176 -24.33 16.52 -2.02
C GLU A 176 -24.84 16.15 -3.41
N GLN A 177 -24.98 17.14 -4.30
CA GLN A 177 -25.41 16.92 -5.67
C GLN A 177 -24.37 16.15 -6.49
N ASP A 178 -23.09 16.46 -6.35
CA ASP A 178 -21.99 15.71 -6.96
C ASP A 178 -21.91 14.27 -6.44
N LEU A 179 -22.07 14.06 -5.13
CA LEU A 179 -22.12 12.72 -4.54
C LEU A 179 -23.33 11.93 -5.05
N ARG A 180 -24.50 12.57 -5.12
CA ARG A 180 -25.70 11.95 -5.70
C ARG A 180 -25.46 11.60 -7.16
N GLN A 181 -24.85 12.48 -7.95
CA GLN A 181 -24.50 12.25 -9.35
C GLN A 181 -23.53 11.07 -9.49
N ILE A 182 -22.50 10.99 -8.65
CA ILE A 182 -21.56 9.88 -8.59
C ILE A 182 -22.31 8.60 -8.24
N VAL A 183 -23.16 8.60 -7.20
CA VAL A 183 -23.96 7.43 -6.80
C VAL A 183 -24.86 7.00 -7.94
N TYR A 184 -25.60 7.90 -8.59
CA TYR A 184 -26.47 7.56 -9.71
C TYR A 184 -25.67 7.02 -10.91
N SER A 185 -24.54 7.63 -11.26
CA SER A 185 -23.65 7.12 -12.32
C SER A 185 -23.03 5.76 -11.98
N SER A 186 -22.76 5.52 -10.69
CA SER A 186 -22.30 4.22 -10.18
C SER A 186 -23.41 3.18 -10.23
N MET A 187 -24.67 3.57 -10.02
CA MET A 187 -25.82 2.66 -10.13
C MET A 187 -26.06 2.18 -11.57
N ASP A 188 -25.62 2.95 -12.56
CA ASP A 188 -25.67 2.58 -13.97
C ASP A 188 -24.52 1.68 -14.43
N CYS A 189 -23.49 1.48 -13.62
CA CYS A 189 -22.39 0.59 -13.97
C CYS A 189 -22.78 -0.89 -13.84
N GLU A 190 -22.23 -1.73 -14.71
CA GLU A 190 -22.52 -3.18 -14.73
C GLU A 190 -22.11 -3.86 -13.41
N LEU A 191 -21.06 -3.36 -12.76
CA LEU A 191 -20.60 -3.83 -11.45
C LEU A 191 -21.68 -3.65 -10.38
N TYR A 192 -22.31 -2.47 -10.30
CA TYR A 192 -23.41 -2.21 -9.38
C TYR A 192 -24.63 -3.06 -9.70
N ARG A 193 -25.00 -3.20 -10.98
CA ARG A 193 -26.12 -4.06 -11.39
C ARG A 193 -25.86 -5.53 -11.03
N ARG A 194 -24.63 -6.03 -11.21
CA ARG A 194 -24.23 -7.39 -10.81
C ARG A 194 -24.24 -7.54 -9.28
N ALA A 195 -23.68 -6.59 -8.53
CA ALA A 195 -23.69 -6.61 -7.07
C ALA A 195 -25.11 -6.59 -6.50
N LYS A 196 -26.00 -5.75 -7.06
CA LYS A 196 -27.42 -5.69 -6.71
C LYS A 196 -28.13 -7.01 -7.03
N THR A 197 -27.89 -7.58 -8.21
CA THR A 197 -28.44 -8.89 -8.60
C THR A 197 -27.98 -10.00 -7.65
N ILE A 198 -26.73 -9.95 -7.19
CA ILE A 198 -26.16 -10.91 -6.22
C ILE A 198 -26.80 -10.74 -4.84
N LEU A 199 -26.98 -9.50 -4.36
CA LEU A 199 -27.66 -9.21 -3.10
C LEU A 199 -29.15 -9.59 -3.13
N GLU A 200 -29.81 -9.38 -4.26
CA GLU A 200 -31.21 -9.77 -4.48
C GLU A 200 -31.35 -11.30 -4.58
N ARG A 201 -30.39 -12.00 -5.20
CA ARG A 201 -30.30 -13.47 -5.19
C ARG A 201 -29.98 -14.05 -3.80
N ALA A 202 -29.14 -13.37 -3.03
CA ALA A 202 -28.82 -13.77 -1.65
C ALA A 202 -30.02 -13.58 -0.71
N ARG A 203 -30.93 -12.65 -1.02
CA ARG A 203 -32.19 -12.43 -0.29
C ARG A 203 -33.35 -13.28 -0.80
N GLY A 204 -33.26 -13.84 -2.01
CA GLY A 204 -34.34 -14.58 -2.67
C GLY A 204 -33.94 -16.02 -3.01
N SER A 205 -34.32 -16.96 -2.16
CA SER A 205 -34.27 -18.40 -2.46
C SER A 205 -35.29 -18.78 -3.55
N GLY A 206 -34.84 -18.83 -4.81
CA GLY A 206 -35.39 -19.61 -5.95
C GLY A 206 -36.54 -19.01 -6.80
N PRO A 207 -36.80 -19.55 -8.02
CA PRO A 207 -35.94 -19.68 -9.21
C PRO A 207 -36.37 -18.73 -10.36
N ALA A 208 -35.47 -18.49 -11.33
CA ALA A 208 -35.66 -17.62 -12.51
C ALA A 208 -36.73 -18.17 -13.51
N PRO A 209 -37.26 -17.38 -14.48
CA PRO A 209 -36.53 -17.21 -15.75
C PRO A 209 -36.77 -15.90 -16.59
N HIS A 210 -35.84 -15.68 -17.54
CA HIS A 210 -35.95 -15.09 -18.90
C HIS A 210 -36.75 -13.79 -19.20
N GLN A 211 -36.10 -12.77 -19.81
CA GLN A 211 -36.16 -12.40 -21.25
C GLN A 211 -35.67 -10.95 -21.55
N ALA A 212 -34.95 -10.84 -22.67
CA ALA A 212 -35.00 -9.80 -23.73
C ALA A 212 -34.79 -8.29 -23.46
N ASN A 213 -33.68 -7.78 -24.00
CA ASN A 213 -33.57 -6.78 -25.09
C ASN A 213 -34.21 -5.37 -24.97
N SER A 214 -33.37 -4.34 -25.03
CA SER A 214 -33.50 -3.00 -25.70
C SER A 214 -32.44 -2.07 -25.04
N GLY A 215 -31.62 -1.29 -25.73
CA GLY A 215 -31.85 -0.51 -26.94
C GLY A 215 -32.14 0.93 -26.55
N ALA A 216 -31.13 1.72 -26.15
CA ALA A 216 -31.18 3.19 -26.15
C ALA A 216 -29.77 3.77 -26.08
N THR A 217 -29.42 4.45 -27.17
CA THR A 217 -28.39 5.49 -27.27
C THR A 217 -28.61 6.58 -26.22
N ASP A 218 -27.54 7.13 -25.64
CA ASP A 218 -27.40 8.59 -25.58
C ASP A 218 -25.98 9.05 -25.24
N SER A 219 -25.54 10.02 -26.04
CA SER A 219 -24.34 10.84 -25.85
C SER A 219 -24.48 11.72 -24.61
N ALA A 220 -23.51 11.68 -23.71
CA ALA A 220 -23.27 12.78 -22.78
C ALA A 220 -21.79 12.82 -22.35
N ASN A 221 -21.04 13.58 -23.14
CA ASN A 221 -19.74 14.15 -22.82
C ASN A 221 -19.84 15.04 -21.56
N SER A 222 -19.13 14.71 -20.47
CA SER A 222 -18.59 15.74 -19.56
C SER A 222 -17.57 15.16 -18.57
N LYS A 223 -16.29 15.42 -18.87
CA LYS A 223 -15.24 15.89 -17.96
C LYS A 223 -15.36 15.46 -16.48
N ASN A 224 -14.69 14.37 -16.11
CA ASN A 224 -14.21 14.17 -14.75
C ASN A 224 -12.79 14.76 -14.63
N PRO A 225 -12.53 15.74 -13.75
CA PRO A 225 -11.17 16.22 -13.54
C PRO A 225 -10.36 15.14 -12.84
N ILE A 226 -9.22 14.84 -13.47
CA ILE A 226 -8.10 14.06 -12.95
C ILE A 226 -7.76 14.56 -11.55
N LYS A 227 -7.75 13.65 -10.56
CA LYS A 227 -7.07 13.71 -9.24
C LYS A 227 -6.37 15.05 -8.94
N ALA A 228 -7.14 16.13 -8.77
CA ALA A 228 -6.58 17.46 -8.60
C ALA A 228 -6.37 17.70 -7.10
N LEU A 229 -5.19 18.21 -6.76
CA LEU A 229 -4.85 18.81 -5.48
C LEU A 229 -6.06 19.58 -4.93
N ASN A 230 -6.59 19.23 -3.75
CA ASN A 230 -7.75 19.93 -3.19
C ASN A 230 -7.30 21.32 -2.70
N PRO A 231 -7.64 22.41 -3.42
CA PRO A 231 -7.14 23.74 -3.09
C PRO A 231 -7.69 24.27 -1.76
N ALA A 232 -8.88 23.82 -1.35
CA ALA A 232 -9.55 24.27 -0.13
C ALA A 232 -8.74 23.93 1.14
N LEU A 233 -8.02 22.81 1.14
CA LEU A 233 -7.12 22.44 2.24
C LEU A 233 -5.98 23.45 2.39
N PHE A 234 -5.43 23.95 1.28
CA PHE A 234 -4.35 24.92 1.29
C PHE A 234 -4.85 26.33 1.62
N GLU A 235 -6.03 26.71 1.13
CA GLU A 235 -6.69 27.97 1.49
C GLU A 235 -6.92 28.12 2.99
N GLN A 236 -7.39 27.03 3.62
CA GLN A 236 -7.64 26.99 5.06
C GLN A 236 -6.35 26.94 5.87
N TYR A 237 -5.34 26.20 5.41
CA TYR A 237 -4.05 26.11 6.10
C TYR A 237 -3.30 27.45 6.09
N PHE A 238 -3.26 28.14 4.94
CA PHE A 238 -2.59 29.44 4.78
C PHE A 238 -3.50 30.64 5.06
N PHE A 239 -4.58 30.43 5.82
CA PHE A 239 -5.52 31.48 6.20
C PHE A 239 -4.83 32.64 6.93
N ASN A 240 -5.12 33.87 6.50
CA ASN A 240 -4.54 35.05 7.12
C ASN A 240 -5.29 35.38 8.41
N ARG A 241 -4.68 35.06 9.56
CA ARG A 241 -5.25 35.30 10.90
C ARG A 241 -5.45 36.78 11.25
N VAL A 242 -4.83 37.69 10.52
CA VAL A 242 -4.91 39.14 10.76
C VAL A 242 -6.03 39.78 9.95
N THR A 243 -6.19 39.40 8.67
CA THR A 243 -7.23 39.97 7.80
C THR A 243 -8.52 39.15 7.76
N GLY A 244 -8.50 37.92 8.30
CA GLY A 244 -9.67 37.04 8.31
C GLY A 244 -9.98 36.42 6.95
N ASN A 245 -9.09 36.58 5.96
CA ASN A 245 -9.31 36.12 4.59
C ASN A 245 -8.54 34.82 4.31
N PRO A 246 -9.13 33.87 3.56
CA PRO A 246 -8.41 32.70 3.06
C PRO A 246 -7.31 33.10 2.07
N ALA A 247 -6.33 32.21 1.88
CA ALA A 247 -5.29 32.45 0.89
C ALA A 247 -5.90 32.51 -0.53
N PRO A 248 -5.46 33.44 -1.40
CA PRO A 248 -5.99 33.55 -2.75
C PRO A 248 -5.59 32.32 -3.59
N VAL A 249 -6.56 31.73 -4.29
CA VAL A 249 -6.34 30.62 -5.22
C VAL A 249 -6.64 31.05 -6.65
N ILE A 250 -5.74 30.66 -7.55
CA ILE A 250 -5.91 30.80 -9.00
C ILE A 250 -5.99 29.40 -9.60
N SER A 251 -7.09 29.11 -10.31
CA SER A 251 -7.24 27.88 -11.08
C SER A 251 -6.93 28.17 -12.54
N ILE A 252 -5.90 27.49 -13.06
CA ILE A 252 -5.54 27.56 -14.47
C ILE A 252 -6.18 26.33 -15.14
N PRO A 253 -7.20 26.49 -15.99
CA PRO A 253 -7.85 25.35 -16.63
C PRO A 253 -6.84 24.62 -17.53
N GLY A 254 -6.55 23.37 -17.19
CA GLY A 254 -5.74 22.50 -18.02
C GLY A 254 -6.47 22.17 -19.34
N ARG A 255 -5.74 22.14 -20.44
CA ARG A 255 -6.21 21.57 -21.71
C ARG A 255 -5.71 20.14 -21.79
N SER A 256 -6.56 19.15 -21.52
CA SER A 256 -6.30 17.76 -21.86
C SER A 256 -7.17 17.35 -23.04
N PHE A 257 -6.64 16.50 -23.90
CA PHE A 257 -7.45 15.77 -24.87
C PHE A 257 -8.31 14.74 -24.13
N PRO A 258 -9.50 14.39 -24.66
CA PRO A 258 -10.31 13.32 -24.07
C PRO A 258 -9.52 12.01 -24.10
N VAL A 259 -9.52 11.27 -22.98
CA VAL A 259 -8.83 10.00 -22.82
C VAL A 259 -9.86 8.90 -22.61
N GLU A 260 -9.88 7.91 -23.49
CA GLU A 260 -10.70 6.71 -23.35
C GLU A 260 -10.08 5.77 -22.30
N LYS A 261 -10.92 5.13 -21.49
CA LYS A 261 -10.49 4.24 -20.41
C LYS A 261 -10.97 2.82 -20.72
N HIS A 262 -10.03 1.87 -20.71
CA HIS A 262 -10.32 0.45 -20.83
C HIS A 262 -9.91 -0.27 -19.56
N TYR A 263 -10.81 -1.11 -19.05
CA TYR A 263 -10.60 -1.89 -17.84
C TYR A 263 -10.20 -3.34 -18.17
N LEU A 264 -9.67 -4.06 -17.18
CA LEU A 264 -9.15 -5.41 -17.34
C LEU A 264 -10.16 -6.38 -17.97
N GLU A 265 -11.44 -6.26 -17.62
CA GLU A 265 -12.55 -7.06 -18.14
C GLU A 265 -12.69 -6.93 -19.66
N GLU A 266 -12.60 -5.70 -20.15
CA GLU A 266 -12.74 -5.35 -21.56
C GLU A 266 -11.52 -5.82 -22.34
N ILE A 267 -10.33 -5.50 -21.83
CA ILE A 267 -9.05 -5.90 -22.43
C ILE A 267 -8.95 -7.42 -22.48
N HIS A 268 -9.30 -8.12 -21.40
CA HIS A 268 -9.29 -9.58 -21.35
C HIS A 268 -10.27 -10.17 -22.38
N ARG A 269 -11.49 -9.63 -22.48
CA ARG A 269 -12.49 -10.07 -23.45
C ARG A 269 -12.00 -9.89 -24.89
N GLU A 270 -11.47 -8.71 -25.23
CA GLU A 270 -10.95 -8.44 -26.58
C GLU A 270 -9.74 -9.32 -26.91
N LEU A 271 -8.77 -9.47 -26.00
CA LEU A 271 -7.61 -10.32 -26.23
C LEU A 271 -8.00 -11.81 -26.38
N ARG A 272 -9.01 -12.29 -25.66
CA ARG A 272 -9.53 -13.67 -25.80
C ARG A 272 -10.23 -13.89 -27.13
N GLN A 273 -10.97 -12.89 -27.64
CA GLN A 273 -11.64 -12.97 -28.93
C GLN A 273 -10.66 -13.08 -30.11
N LEU A 274 -9.44 -12.55 -29.97
CA LEU A 274 -8.40 -12.68 -31.00
C LEU A 274 -7.91 -14.13 -31.20
N SER A 275 -8.18 -15.04 -30.26
CA SER A 275 -7.80 -16.46 -30.32
C SER A 275 -6.36 -16.67 -30.82
N LEU A 276 -5.42 -15.96 -30.17
CA LEU A 276 -4.03 -15.90 -30.61
C LEU A 276 -3.35 -17.28 -30.51
N PRO A 277 -2.65 -17.75 -31.56
CA PRO A 277 -1.78 -18.91 -31.48
C PRO A 277 -0.65 -18.69 -30.47
N ALA A 278 -0.08 -19.78 -29.93
CA ALA A 278 1.07 -19.71 -29.03
C ALA A 278 2.23 -18.89 -29.63
N ALA A 279 2.52 -19.05 -30.92
CA ALA A 279 3.55 -18.29 -31.63
C ALA A 279 3.27 -16.78 -31.82
N ARG A 280 2.12 -16.26 -31.36
CA ARG A 280 1.74 -14.84 -31.46
C ARG A 280 1.28 -14.25 -30.12
N GLY A 281 1.55 -14.91 -29.01
CA GLY A 281 1.18 -14.43 -27.67
C GLY A 281 0.11 -15.27 -26.97
N GLY A 282 -0.42 -16.32 -27.60
CA GLY A 282 -1.37 -17.24 -26.97
C GLY A 282 -0.80 -17.99 -25.75
N TRP A 283 0.53 -18.11 -25.66
CA TRP A 283 1.24 -18.73 -24.53
C TRP A 283 0.97 -18.02 -23.19
N VAL A 284 0.67 -16.73 -23.22
CA VAL A 284 0.38 -15.89 -22.05
C VAL A 284 -0.78 -16.46 -21.23
N TRP A 285 -1.77 -17.08 -21.88
CA TRP A 285 -2.92 -17.68 -21.20
C TRP A 285 -2.60 -19.00 -20.49
N GLY A 286 -1.46 -19.62 -20.82
CA GLY A 286 -0.95 -20.82 -20.14
C GLY A 286 -0.08 -20.50 -18.94
N ASP A 287 0.28 -19.23 -18.72
CA ASP A 287 1.13 -18.83 -17.60
C ASP A 287 0.34 -18.90 -16.26
N PRO A 288 0.85 -19.62 -15.24
CA PRO A 288 0.15 -19.77 -13.96
C PRO A 288 -0.13 -18.45 -13.24
N LYS A 289 0.76 -17.46 -13.36
CA LYS A 289 0.59 -16.16 -12.71
C LYS A 289 -0.53 -15.38 -13.38
N VAL A 290 -0.60 -15.41 -14.71
CA VAL A 290 -1.70 -14.80 -15.47
C VAL A 290 -3.03 -15.45 -15.13
N GLN A 291 -3.09 -16.78 -15.05
CA GLN A 291 -4.31 -17.49 -14.70
C GLN A 291 -4.79 -17.15 -13.28
N LYS A 292 -3.89 -17.18 -12.29
CA LYS A 292 -4.20 -16.81 -10.90
C LYS A 292 -4.67 -15.36 -10.80
N TYR A 293 -4.00 -14.44 -11.52
CA TYR A 293 -4.35 -13.03 -11.55
C TYR A 293 -5.75 -12.80 -12.15
N ILE A 294 -6.03 -13.35 -13.33
CA ILE A 294 -7.33 -13.21 -14.00
C ILE A 294 -8.45 -13.85 -13.20
N GLN A 295 -8.21 -15.03 -12.62
CA GLN A 295 -9.20 -15.70 -11.77
C GLN A 295 -9.56 -14.84 -10.55
N ARG A 296 -8.56 -14.29 -9.88
CA ARG A 296 -8.76 -13.43 -8.71
C ARG A 296 -9.44 -12.11 -9.04
N GLU A 297 -9.00 -11.43 -10.10
CA GLU A 297 -9.54 -10.10 -10.41
C GLU A 297 -10.90 -10.15 -11.14
N LEU A 298 -11.17 -11.20 -11.93
CA LEU A 298 -12.40 -11.26 -12.75
C LEU A 298 -13.45 -12.28 -12.26
N GLN A 299 -13.07 -13.33 -11.52
CA GLN A 299 -13.96 -14.45 -11.19
C GLN A 299 -14.28 -14.56 -9.69
N GLU A 300 -13.35 -14.19 -8.80
CA GLU A 300 -13.65 -14.18 -7.37
C GLU A 300 -14.59 -13.01 -7.04
N PRO A 301 -15.79 -13.27 -6.47
CA PRO A 301 -16.62 -12.20 -5.97
C PRO A 301 -15.81 -11.44 -4.93
N LEU A 302 -15.77 -10.10 -5.03
CA LEU A 302 -15.28 -9.29 -3.92
C LEU A 302 -16.13 -9.66 -2.70
N ALA A 303 -15.57 -10.46 -1.80
CA ALA A 303 -16.13 -10.63 -0.48
C ALA A 303 -15.98 -9.27 0.18
N LEU A 304 -17.07 -8.54 0.30
CA LEU A 304 -17.09 -7.27 1.01
C LEU A 304 -17.47 -7.58 2.44
N ASP A 305 -16.74 -6.99 3.37
CA ASP A 305 -17.14 -6.93 4.75
C ASP A 305 -18.50 -6.20 4.79
N PRO A 306 -19.57 -6.84 5.28
CA PRO A 306 -20.92 -6.29 5.21
C PRO A 306 -21.10 -5.04 6.08
N VAL A 307 -20.15 -4.72 6.96
CA VAL A 307 -20.20 -3.58 7.89
C VAL A 307 -19.32 -2.44 7.42
N THR A 308 -18.10 -2.74 6.95
CA THR A 308 -17.10 -1.73 6.56
C THR A 308 -17.06 -1.46 5.05
N GLY A 309 -17.67 -2.33 4.24
CA GLY A 309 -17.57 -2.28 2.78
C GLY A 309 -16.15 -2.51 2.26
N LYS A 310 -15.21 -2.92 3.13
CA LYS A 310 -13.85 -3.26 2.73
C LYS A 310 -13.82 -4.63 2.10
N ALA A 311 -13.00 -4.80 1.07
CA ALA A 311 -12.79 -6.11 0.49
C ALA A 311 -12.09 -7.04 1.51
N LEU A 312 -12.79 -8.07 1.98
CA LEU A 312 -12.27 -9.26 2.63
C LEU A 312 -11.53 -10.11 1.60
N ARG A 313 -10.43 -9.58 1.07
CA ARG A 313 -9.51 -10.35 0.22
C ARG A 313 -8.42 -10.92 1.12
N ASP A 314 -8.14 -12.22 0.99
CA ASP A 314 -6.93 -12.79 1.56
C ASP A 314 -5.72 -12.02 1.02
N ASN A 315 -4.83 -11.59 1.91
CA ASN A 315 -3.57 -10.91 1.59
C ASN A 315 -2.54 -11.87 0.97
N ASP A 316 -2.99 -12.82 0.15
CA ASP A 316 -2.11 -13.58 -0.71
C ASP A 316 -1.42 -12.57 -1.64
N ASP A 317 -0.09 -12.49 -1.60
CA ASP A 317 0.69 -11.62 -2.47
C ASP A 317 0.42 -12.02 -3.92
N LEU A 318 -0.50 -11.31 -4.58
CA LEU A 318 -0.79 -11.52 -5.99
C LEU A 318 0.40 -10.99 -6.78
N GLU A 319 1.25 -11.90 -7.23
CA GLU A 319 2.35 -11.53 -8.11
C GLU A 319 1.82 -10.93 -9.42
N MET A 320 2.53 -9.93 -9.91
CA MET A 320 2.14 -9.20 -11.10
C MET A 320 2.30 -10.06 -12.37
N PRO A 321 1.28 -10.11 -13.25
CA PRO A 321 1.31 -10.94 -14.45
C PRO A 321 2.11 -10.26 -15.59
N PHE A 322 3.44 -10.26 -15.52
CA PHE A 322 4.29 -9.63 -16.55
C PHE A 322 3.96 -10.07 -17.99
N PRO A 323 3.67 -11.35 -18.28
CA PRO A 323 3.28 -11.79 -19.63
C PRO A 323 2.02 -11.09 -20.14
N LEU A 324 1.04 -10.86 -19.27
CA LEU A 324 -0.20 -10.17 -19.63
C LEU A 324 0.07 -8.70 -19.96
N ILE A 325 0.88 -8.02 -19.15
CA ILE A 325 1.24 -6.62 -19.39
C ILE A 325 1.97 -6.48 -20.74
N ALA A 326 2.93 -7.37 -21.02
CA ALA A 326 3.65 -7.37 -22.30
C ALA A 326 2.72 -7.62 -23.49
N LEU A 327 1.73 -8.51 -23.35
CA LEU A 327 0.70 -8.74 -24.38
C LEU A 327 -0.19 -7.51 -24.60
N VAL A 328 -0.59 -6.82 -23.53
CA VAL A 328 -1.36 -5.58 -23.62
C VAL A 328 -0.56 -4.49 -24.34
N ILE A 329 0.73 -4.34 -24.04
CA ILE A 329 1.61 -3.39 -24.76
C ILE A 329 1.62 -3.71 -26.25
N ALA A 330 1.86 -4.97 -26.63
CA ALA A 330 1.86 -5.39 -28.03
C ALA A 330 0.49 -5.16 -28.70
N TRP A 331 -0.60 -5.46 -28.00
CA TRP A 331 -1.95 -5.29 -28.50
C TRP A 331 -2.31 -3.82 -28.73
N VAL A 332 -1.99 -2.93 -27.79
CA VAL A 332 -2.16 -1.48 -27.94
C VAL A 332 -1.36 -0.97 -29.14
N LEU A 333 -0.11 -1.41 -29.29
CA LEU A 333 0.72 -1.05 -30.44
C LEU A 333 0.16 -1.55 -31.78
N SER A 334 -0.66 -2.62 -31.77
CA SER A 334 -1.34 -3.12 -32.98
C SER A 334 -2.57 -2.32 -33.38
N LYS A 335 -3.19 -1.57 -32.45
CA LYS A 335 -4.42 -0.79 -32.68
C LYS A 335 -4.15 0.55 -33.37
N SER A 336 -2.96 1.12 -33.17
CA SER A 336 -2.56 2.39 -33.79
C SER A 336 -1.11 2.30 -34.27
N SER A 337 -0.81 2.92 -35.41
CA SER A 337 0.55 3.05 -35.94
C SER A 337 1.32 4.25 -35.37
N ASP A 338 0.68 5.11 -34.58
CA ASP A 338 1.25 6.35 -34.05
C ASP A 338 1.16 6.41 -32.52
N GLY A 339 1.98 7.28 -31.93
CA GLY A 339 2.03 7.53 -30.49
C GLY A 339 2.87 6.54 -29.71
N HIS A 340 3.42 7.03 -28.59
CA HIS A 340 4.20 6.27 -27.63
C HIS A 340 3.30 5.61 -26.58
N VAL A 341 3.85 4.56 -25.94
CA VAL A 341 3.20 3.82 -24.86
C VAL A 341 3.95 4.07 -23.58
N LEU A 342 3.26 4.59 -22.55
CA LEU A 342 3.76 4.72 -21.19
C LEU A 342 3.15 3.62 -20.31
N VAL A 343 3.99 2.89 -19.58
CA VAL A 343 3.57 1.76 -18.75
C VAL A 343 3.97 2.04 -17.31
N PHE A 344 3.00 2.06 -16.40
CA PHE A 344 3.22 2.24 -14.97
C PHE A 344 3.36 0.89 -14.27
N LEU A 345 4.50 0.67 -13.63
CA LEU A 345 4.87 -0.52 -12.89
C LEU A 345 5.29 -0.11 -11.47
N PRO A 346 5.08 -0.96 -10.45
CA PRO A 346 5.26 -0.57 -9.05
C PRO A 346 6.74 -0.42 -8.65
N GLY A 347 7.64 -1.16 -9.29
CA GLY A 347 9.05 -1.18 -8.92
C GLY A 347 9.99 -1.66 -10.02
N TRP A 348 11.26 -1.76 -9.65
CA TRP A 348 12.35 -2.13 -10.55
C TRP A 348 12.25 -3.59 -11.04
N GLU A 349 11.85 -4.51 -10.17
CA GLU A 349 11.74 -5.92 -10.51
C GLU A 349 10.67 -6.14 -11.58
N GLU A 350 9.54 -5.46 -11.46
CA GLU A 350 8.43 -5.54 -12.41
C GLU A 350 8.82 -4.91 -13.76
N ILE A 351 9.50 -3.76 -13.73
CA ILE A 351 10.09 -3.14 -14.92
C ILE A 351 10.98 -4.14 -15.65
N LYS A 352 11.90 -4.79 -14.93
CA LYS A 352 12.81 -5.76 -15.54
C LYS A 352 12.09 -7.00 -16.05
N GLY A 353 11.11 -7.51 -15.31
CA GLY A 353 10.30 -8.65 -15.73
C GLY A 353 9.58 -8.39 -17.06
N VAL A 354 8.92 -7.23 -17.19
CA VAL A 354 8.25 -6.84 -18.45
C VAL A 354 9.27 -6.56 -19.55
N GLN A 355 10.37 -5.86 -19.25
CA GLN A 355 11.42 -5.57 -20.23
C GLN A 355 11.99 -6.86 -20.85
N THR A 356 12.32 -7.86 -20.03
CA THR A 356 12.85 -9.16 -20.50
C THR A 356 11.90 -9.83 -21.48
N ILE A 357 10.59 -9.84 -21.20
CA ILE A 357 9.58 -10.43 -22.08
C ILE A 357 9.50 -9.68 -23.42
N LEU A 358 9.53 -8.35 -23.39
CA LEU A 358 9.50 -7.54 -24.61
C LEU A 358 10.76 -7.73 -25.47
N THR A 359 11.94 -7.83 -24.85
CA THR A 359 13.23 -7.89 -25.56
C THR A 359 13.69 -9.31 -25.91
N ASP A 360 12.95 -10.36 -25.54
CA ASP A 360 13.24 -11.74 -25.95
C ASP A 360 12.11 -12.34 -26.80
N PRO A 361 11.98 -11.93 -28.08
CA PRO A 361 10.93 -12.40 -28.97
C PRO A 361 11.07 -13.89 -29.36
N ARG A 362 12.23 -14.51 -29.11
CA ARG A 362 12.43 -15.94 -29.38
C ARG A 362 11.73 -16.79 -28.33
N GLN A 363 11.87 -16.40 -27.08
CA GLN A 363 11.21 -17.07 -25.96
C GLN A 363 9.76 -16.61 -25.80
N PHE A 364 9.49 -15.33 -26.07
CA PHE A 364 8.21 -14.68 -25.78
C PHE A 364 7.66 -13.95 -27.02
N PRO A 365 7.13 -14.68 -28.01
CA PRO A 365 6.58 -14.05 -29.20
C PRO A 365 5.29 -13.28 -28.87
N LEU A 366 5.19 -12.03 -29.31
CA LEU A 366 4.06 -11.12 -29.05
C LEU A 366 3.58 -10.46 -30.34
N LEU A 367 2.47 -10.97 -30.91
CA LEU A 367 1.82 -10.43 -32.13
C LEU A 367 2.75 -10.19 -33.34
N GLY A 368 3.92 -10.82 -33.38
CA GLY A 368 4.92 -10.62 -34.43
C GLY A 368 5.75 -9.33 -34.31
N PHE A 369 5.63 -8.60 -33.19
CA PHE A 369 6.50 -7.46 -32.90
C PHE A 369 7.89 -7.93 -32.48
N ASN A 370 8.91 -7.21 -32.95
CA ASN A 370 10.28 -7.34 -32.49
C ASN A 370 10.72 -6.02 -31.87
N PHE A 371 10.68 -5.94 -30.54
CA PHE A 371 11.03 -4.71 -29.82
C PHE A 371 12.54 -4.41 -29.83
N ASN A 372 13.37 -5.33 -30.33
CA ASN A 372 14.79 -5.11 -30.56
C ASN A 372 15.08 -4.48 -31.94
N GLU A 373 14.06 -4.33 -32.80
CA GLU A 373 14.19 -3.66 -34.09
C GLU A 373 14.21 -2.14 -33.87
N SER A 374 15.41 -1.58 -33.69
CA SER A 374 15.63 -0.16 -33.39
C SER A 374 15.13 0.81 -34.47
N SER A 375 14.87 0.32 -35.69
CA SER A 375 14.23 1.10 -36.75
C SER A 375 12.72 1.27 -36.57
N LYS A 376 12.10 0.54 -35.62
CA LYS A 376 10.66 0.59 -35.34
C LYS A 376 10.34 0.87 -33.87
N PHE A 377 11.14 0.36 -32.94
CA PHE A 377 10.85 0.44 -31.51
C PHE A 377 12.07 0.84 -30.67
N GLU A 378 11.80 1.61 -29.63
CA GLU A 378 12.74 1.93 -28.56
C GLU A 378 12.09 1.62 -27.21
N VAL A 379 12.72 0.75 -26.40
CA VAL A 379 12.25 0.43 -25.04
C VAL A 379 13.09 1.20 -24.02
N HIS A 380 12.45 2.12 -23.30
CA HIS A 380 13.08 2.98 -22.30
C HIS A 380 12.62 2.61 -20.89
N VAL A 381 13.51 2.79 -19.92
CA VAL A 381 13.22 2.55 -18.49
C VAL A 381 13.36 3.85 -17.71
N LEU A 382 12.33 4.21 -16.97
CA LEU A 382 12.31 5.36 -16.07
C LEU A 382 12.11 4.92 -14.63
N HIS A 383 13.20 4.86 -13.89
CA HIS A 383 13.25 4.49 -12.48
C HIS A 383 14.30 5.34 -11.76
N SER A 384 14.12 5.61 -10.47
CA SER A 384 15.01 6.48 -9.67
C SER A 384 16.45 5.98 -9.61
N ALA A 385 16.65 4.67 -9.76
CA ALA A 385 17.97 4.02 -9.79
C ALA A 385 18.71 4.18 -11.15
N ILE A 386 18.05 4.67 -12.20
CA ILE A 386 18.69 4.88 -13.51
C ILE A 386 19.47 6.20 -13.50
N PRO A 387 20.70 6.26 -14.04
CA PRO A 387 21.44 7.51 -14.19
C PRO A 387 20.64 8.59 -14.94
N VAL A 388 20.77 9.85 -14.52
CA VAL A 388 20.03 10.97 -15.12
C VAL A 388 20.27 11.08 -16.64
N ALA A 389 21.49 10.81 -17.10
CA ALA A 389 21.82 10.83 -18.53
C ALA A 389 20.98 9.85 -19.37
N ASP A 390 20.67 8.68 -18.79
CA ASP A 390 19.87 7.65 -19.46
C ASP A 390 18.38 7.98 -19.38
N GLN A 391 17.91 8.52 -18.24
CA GLN A 391 16.54 9.05 -18.13
C GLN A 391 16.31 10.17 -19.16
N GLN A 392 17.32 11.00 -19.44
CA GLN A 392 17.22 12.09 -20.40
C GLN A 392 17.00 11.61 -21.84
N GLN A 393 17.34 10.36 -22.18
CA GLN A 393 17.14 9.83 -23.53
C GLN A 393 15.66 9.75 -23.91
N VAL A 394 14.77 9.58 -22.92
CA VAL A 394 13.32 9.50 -23.13
C VAL A 394 12.72 10.81 -23.68
N PHE A 395 13.40 11.94 -23.46
CA PHE A 395 12.93 13.27 -23.87
C PHE A 395 13.45 13.71 -25.23
N LYS A 396 14.49 13.06 -25.77
CA LYS A 396 15.00 13.38 -27.11
C LYS A 396 13.96 12.96 -28.14
N PRO A 397 13.62 13.70 -29.18
CA PRO A 397 12.68 13.23 -30.20
C PRO A 397 13.15 11.89 -30.82
N PRO A 398 12.28 10.88 -30.98
CA PRO A 398 12.65 9.64 -31.65
C PRO A 398 12.87 9.86 -33.15
N ALA A 399 13.57 8.92 -33.79
CA ALA A 399 13.67 8.92 -35.24
C ALA A 399 12.28 8.73 -35.89
N LYS A 400 12.09 9.29 -37.09
CA LYS A 400 10.80 9.24 -37.78
C LYS A 400 10.36 7.79 -38.01
N GLY A 401 9.17 7.44 -37.50
CA GLY A 401 8.60 6.10 -37.61
C GLY A 401 9.00 5.14 -36.48
N VAL A 402 9.83 5.58 -35.53
CA VAL A 402 10.18 4.82 -34.33
C VAL A 402 9.21 5.15 -33.19
N ARG A 403 8.65 4.11 -32.57
CA ARG A 403 7.73 4.23 -31.42
C ARG A 403 8.41 3.85 -30.12
N ARG A 404 8.09 4.56 -29.06
CA ARG A 404 8.63 4.29 -27.73
C ARG A 404 7.68 3.49 -26.85
N VAL A 405 8.26 2.55 -26.13
CA VAL A 405 7.64 1.88 -24.99
C VAL A 405 8.42 2.29 -23.75
N ILE A 406 7.79 3.04 -22.86
CA ILE A 406 8.43 3.60 -21.68
C ILE A 406 7.91 2.86 -20.45
N LEU A 407 8.77 2.10 -19.79
CA LEU A 407 8.46 1.39 -18.56
C LEU A 407 8.86 2.27 -17.37
N SER A 408 7.89 2.72 -16.57
CA SER A 408 8.12 3.68 -15.50
C SER A 408 7.42 3.33 -14.20
N THR A 409 7.93 3.85 -13.08
CA THR A 409 7.18 3.95 -11.83
C THR A 409 6.37 5.26 -11.78
N ASN A 410 5.89 5.63 -10.61
CA ASN A 410 5.22 6.91 -10.35
C ASN A 410 6.08 8.16 -10.66
N ILE A 411 7.37 8.02 -11.00
CA ILE A 411 8.22 9.13 -11.44
C ILE A 411 7.63 9.85 -12.67
N ALA A 412 6.97 9.10 -13.55
CA ALA A 412 6.30 9.68 -14.71
C ALA A 412 4.91 10.29 -14.42
N GLU A 413 4.36 10.12 -13.21
CA GLU A 413 3.00 10.63 -12.88
C GLU A 413 2.99 12.14 -12.62
N THR A 414 3.99 12.65 -11.88
CA THR A 414 4.00 14.05 -11.42
C THR A 414 5.18 14.87 -11.92
N SER A 415 6.30 14.22 -12.24
CA SER A 415 7.60 14.89 -12.34
C SER A 415 8.11 15.03 -13.77
N VAL A 416 7.43 14.40 -14.73
CA VAL A 416 7.93 14.23 -16.09
C VAL A 416 6.79 14.26 -17.10
N THR A 417 6.86 15.15 -18.09
CA THR A 417 5.97 15.13 -19.26
C THR A 417 6.72 14.53 -20.44
N ILE A 418 6.28 13.37 -20.92
CA ILE A 418 6.84 12.74 -22.11
C ILE A 418 5.96 13.14 -23.30
N PRO A 419 6.53 13.80 -24.33
CA PRO A 419 5.76 14.18 -25.51
C PRO A 419 5.26 12.94 -26.26
N ASP A 420 4.16 13.12 -27.00
CA ASP A 420 3.63 12.14 -27.96
C ASP A 420 3.22 10.77 -27.36
N VAL A 421 3.00 10.70 -26.05
CA VAL A 421 2.34 9.55 -25.40
C VAL A 421 0.85 9.58 -25.72
N VAL A 422 0.39 8.52 -26.41
CA VAL A 422 -1.03 8.34 -26.77
C VAL A 422 -1.68 7.24 -25.94
N PHE A 423 -0.88 6.30 -25.44
CA PHE A 423 -1.39 5.17 -24.66
C PHE A 423 -0.71 5.08 -23.30
N VAL A 424 -1.53 4.82 -22.28
CA VAL A 424 -1.07 4.60 -20.90
C VAL A 424 -1.59 3.24 -20.43
N VAL A 425 -0.69 2.40 -19.95
CA VAL A 425 -1.00 1.10 -19.34
C VAL A 425 -0.66 1.19 -17.85
N GLY A 426 -1.62 0.91 -16.97
CA GLY A 426 -1.44 0.99 -15.52
C GLY A 426 -2.04 -0.22 -14.80
N LYS A 427 -1.71 -0.35 -13.50
CA LYS A 427 -2.31 -1.33 -12.59
C LYS A 427 -3.70 -0.91 -12.15
#